data_AF-A0A7Y9I2W1-F1
#
_entry.id   AF-A0A7Y9I2W1-F1
#
_cell.length_a   1.000
_cell.length_b   1.000
_cell.length_c   1.000
_cell.angle_alpha   90.00
_cell.angle_beta   90.00
_cell.angle_gamma   90.00
#
_symmetry.space_group_name_H-M   'P 1'
#
loop_
_entity.id
_entity.type
_entity.pdbx_description
1 polymer ?
#
loop_
_entity_poly.entity_id
_entity_poly.type
_entity_poly.pdbx_seq_one_letter_code
_entity_poly.pdbx_strand_id
1 'polypeptide(L)' 'MSDEGWREFLAADGVADWVVLHGGATAAFRVASLGAAAHLVAALSDVPGLAGSGTVLTITDGRVTVRLTRDLWLLGRHQ' A
#
# COMPACT_ATOMS: atom_id res chain seq x y z
N MET A 1 -12.08 -2.06 -0.03
CA MET A 1 -12.36 -3.36 -0.62
C MET A 1 -13.83 -3.69 -0.40
N SER A 2 -14.48 -4.23 -1.41
CA SER A 2 -15.69 -5.05 -1.25
C SER A 2 -15.35 -6.35 -0.52
N ASP A 3 -16.35 -7.08 -0.02
CA ASP A 3 -16.13 -8.40 0.59
C ASP A 3 -15.50 -9.40 -0.38
N GLU A 4 -15.72 -9.22 -1.70
CA GLU A 4 -15.11 -10.00 -2.76
C GLU A 4 -13.62 -9.68 -2.92
N GLY A 5 -13.27 -8.41 -3.12
CA GLY A 5 -11.86 -8.00 -3.19
C GLY A 5 -11.10 -8.28 -1.88
N TRP A 6 -11.80 -8.37 -0.75
CA TRP A 6 -11.21 -8.84 0.50
C TRP A 6 -10.85 -10.33 0.47
N ARG A 7 -11.77 -11.19 0.03
CA ARG A 7 -11.51 -12.63 -0.10
C ARG A 7 -10.43 -12.91 -1.12
N GLU A 8 -10.41 -12.20 -2.25
CA GLU A 8 -9.37 -12.32 -3.27
C GLU A 8 -8.00 -11.91 -2.72
N PHE A 9 -7.92 -10.80 -1.98
CA PHE A 9 -6.67 -10.36 -1.36
C PHE A 9 -6.13 -11.39 -0.36
N LEU A 10 -7.00 -11.99 0.47
CA LEU A 10 -6.59 -13.04 1.42
C LEU A 10 -6.16 -14.34 0.73
N ALA A 11 -6.67 -14.60 -0.47
CA ALA A 11 -6.32 -15.79 -1.24
C ALA A 11 -5.04 -15.62 -2.09
N ALA A 12 -4.49 -14.40 -2.17
CA ALA A 12 -3.30 -14.13 -2.95
C ALA A 12 -2.01 -14.60 -2.24
N ASP A 13 -1.04 -15.07 -3.02
CA ASP A 13 0.28 -15.42 -2.50
C ASP A 13 1.07 -14.15 -2.10
N GLY A 14 1.89 -14.26 -1.04
CA GLY A 14 2.78 -13.17 -0.62
C GLY A 14 2.13 -12.07 0.22
N VAL A 15 0.91 -12.27 0.73
CA VAL A 15 0.22 -11.26 1.56
C VAL A 15 0.47 -11.38 3.07
N ALA A 16 1.41 -12.22 3.50
CA ALA A 16 1.66 -12.50 4.92
C ALA A 16 2.03 -11.26 5.76
N ASP A 17 2.69 -10.28 5.14
CA ASP A 17 3.10 -9.04 5.81
C ASP A 17 1.99 -7.99 5.91
N TRP A 18 0.81 -8.26 5.35
CA TRP A 18 -0.28 -7.31 5.22
C TRP A 18 -1.30 -7.45 6.35
N VAL A 19 -1.51 -6.36 7.09
CA VAL A 19 -2.59 -6.24 8.08
C VAL A 19 -3.68 -5.34 7.52
N VAL A 20 -4.92 -5.82 7.53
CA VAL A 20 -6.06 -5.03 7.05
C VAL A 20 -6.68 -4.25 8.19
N LEU A 21 -6.56 -2.92 8.10
CA LEU A 21 -7.12 -1.96 9.04
C LEU A 21 -8.32 -1.25 8.39
N HIS A 22 -9.11 -0.53 9.19
CA HIS A 22 -10.27 0.23 8.71
C HIS A 22 -9.94 1.15 7.50
N GLY A 23 -8.68 1.60 7.38
CA GLY A 23 -8.16 2.43 6.28
C GLY A 23 -7.60 1.70 5.04
N GLY A 24 -7.62 0.37 5.01
CA GLY A 24 -7.10 -0.43 3.88
C GLY A 24 -6.03 -1.44 4.29
N ALA A 25 -5.66 -2.32 3.34
CA ALA A 25 -4.57 -3.28 3.54
C ALA A 25 -3.24 -2.54 3.66
N THR A 26 -2.51 -2.80 4.73
CA THR A 26 -1.24 -2.14 5.03
C THR A 26 -0.15 -3.18 5.28
N ALA A 27 0.94 -3.10 4.52
CA ALA A 27 2.18 -3.80 4.82
C ALA A 27 3.19 -2.84 5.45
N ALA A 28 4.05 -3.37 6.32
CA ALA A 28 5.09 -2.60 6.99
C ALA A 28 6.44 -3.30 6.93
N PHE A 29 7.37 -2.72 6.18
CA PHE A 29 8.72 -3.24 5.95
C PHE A 29 9.72 -2.56 6.88
N ARG A 30 10.51 -3.33 7.61
CA ARG A 30 11.65 -2.79 8.38
C ARG A 30 12.78 -2.44 7.42
N VAL A 31 13.45 -1.32 7.67
CA VAL A 31 14.62 -0.87 6.91
C VAL A 31 15.72 -0.41 7.87
N ALA A 32 16.98 -0.54 7.46
CA ALA A 32 18.12 -0.22 8.31
C ALA A 32 18.52 1.27 8.28
N SER A 33 18.02 2.04 7.31
CA SER A 33 18.32 3.46 7.13
C SER A 33 17.35 4.12 6.15
N LEU A 34 17.35 5.46 6.11
CA LEU A 34 16.63 6.23 5.09
C LEU A 34 17.09 5.92 3.66
N GLY A 35 18.38 5.61 3.45
CA GLY A 35 18.90 5.19 2.14
C GLY A 35 18.31 3.85 1.69
N ALA A 36 18.23 2.88 2.60
CA ALA A 36 17.55 1.61 2.34
C ALA A 36 16.05 1.79 2.09
N ALA A 37 15.42 2.74 2.79
CA ALA A 37 14.02 3.11 2.57
C ALA A 37 13.79 3.66 1.15
N ALA A 38 14.64 4.59 0.70
CA ALA A 38 14.56 5.16 -0.64
C ALA A 38 14.77 4.09 -1.72
N HIS A 39 15.71 3.18 -1.52
CA HIS A 39 15.93 2.05 -2.44
C HIS A 39 14.71 1.13 -2.53
N LEU A 40 14.07 0.80 -1.40
CA LEU A 40 12.83 0.03 -1.39
C LEU A 40 11.70 0.76 -2.13
N VAL A 41 11.55 2.07 -1.93
CA VAL A 41 10.53 2.87 -2.62
C VAL A 41 10.78 2.92 -4.13
N ALA A 42 12.03 3.00 -4.58
CA ALA A 42 12.36 2.90 -5.99
C ALA A 42 11.93 1.55 -6.58
N ALA A 43 12.23 0.44 -5.90
CA ALA A 43 11.80 -0.89 -6.33
C ALA A 43 10.27 -1.03 -6.38
N LEU A 44 9.54 -0.38 -5.46
CA LEU A 44 8.07 -0.38 -5.49
C LEU A 44 7.52 0.33 -6.75
N SER A 45 8.21 1.34 -7.29
CA SER A 45 7.72 2.05 -8.49
C SER A 45 7.66 1.18 -9.75
N ASP A 46 8.39 0.06 -9.76
CA ASP A 46 8.38 -0.90 -10.86
C ASP A 46 7.23 -1.94 -10.75
N VAL A 47 6.46 -1.92 -9.65
CA VAL A 47 5.33 -2.84 -9.45
C VAL A 47 4.18 -2.49 -10.42
N PRO A 48 3.78 -3.40 -11.31
CA PRO A 48 2.68 -3.16 -12.24
C PRO A 48 1.38 -2.81 -11.50
N GLY A 49 0.68 -1.79 -11.98
CA GLY A 49 -0.57 -1.33 -11.38
C GLY A 49 -0.41 -0.48 -10.11
N LEU A 50 0.81 -0.25 -9.62
CA LEU A 50 1.02 0.65 -8.48
C LEU A 50 0.89 2.13 -8.89
N ALA A 51 1.41 2.49 -10.07
CA ALA A 51 1.31 3.84 -10.61
C ALA A 51 -0.17 4.24 -10.82
N GLY A 52 -0.57 5.38 -10.25
CA GLY A 52 -1.94 5.88 -10.35
C GLY A 52 -2.96 5.16 -9.45
N SER A 53 -2.56 4.14 -8.68
CA SER A 53 -3.47 3.39 -7.78
C SER A 53 -3.98 4.16 -6.56
N GLY A 54 -3.39 5.33 -6.28
CA GLY A 54 -3.63 6.06 -5.03
C GLY A 54 -2.93 5.47 -3.80
N THR A 55 -2.10 4.42 -3.97
CA THR A 55 -1.32 3.82 -2.87
C THR A 55 -0.52 4.87 -2.09
N VAL A 56 -0.60 4.79 -0.76
CA VAL A 56 0.11 5.71 0.14
C VAL A 56 1.34 5.03 0.72
N LEU A 57 2.50 5.69 0.56
CA LEU A 57 3.76 5.30 1.17
C LEU A 57 4.09 6.22 2.34
N THR A 58 4.57 5.68 3.45
CA THR A 58 5.14 6.47 4.56
C THR A 58 6.54 5.95 4.87
N ILE A 59 7.49 6.87 4.96
CA ILE A 59 8.90 6.57 5.22
C ILE A 59 9.29 7.14 6.59
N THR A 60 9.95 6.32 7.37
CA THR A 60 10.60 6.68 8.64
C THR A 60 12.03 6.14 8.61
N ASP A 61 12.86 6.51 9.59
CA ASP A 61 14.26 6.06 9.69
C ASP A 61 14.43 4.54 9.84
N GLY A 62 13.40 3.82 10.32
CA GLY A 62 13.42 2.37 10.49
C GLY A 62 12.33 1.57 9.76
N ARG A 63 11.40 2.24 9.05
CA ARG A 63 10.25 1.56 8.43
C ARG A 63 9.73 2.27 7.17
N VAL A 64 9.28 1.46 6.20
CA VAL A 64 8.42 1.88 5.09
C VAL A 64 7.08 1.18 5.24
N THR A 65 5.99 1.93 5.21
CA THR A 65 4.64 1.34 5.16
C THR A 65 4.02 1.57 3.79
N VAL A 66 3.38 0.54 3.26
CA VAL A 66 2.62 0.56 2.01
C VAL A 66 1.16 0.36 2.37
N ARG A 67 0.31 1.33 2.06
CA ARG A 67 -1.14 1.23 2.30
C ARG A 67 -1.89 1.30 0.99
N LEU A 68 -2.56 0.20 0.67
CA LEU A 68 -3.55 0.15 -0.41
C LEU A 68 -4.80 0.87 0.08
N THR A 69 -4.96 2.12 -0.34
CA THR A 69 -6.19 2.86 -0.10
C THR A 69 -7.22 2.41 -1.12
N ARG A 70 -8.50 2.38 -0.71
CA ARG A 70 -9.61 2.28 -1.68
C ARG A 70 -9.55 3.49 -2.59
N ASP A 71 -10.25 3.42 -3.71
CA ASP A 71 -10.75 4.62 -4.38
C ASP A 71 -11.32 5.59 -3.33
N LEU A 72 -10.51 6.59 -2.94
CA LEU A 72 -11.05 7.91 -2.66
C LEU A 72 -11.53 8.36 -4.04
N TRP A 73 -12.72 7.87 -4.43
CA TRP A 73 -13.50 8.55 -5.43
C TRP A 73 -13.43 10.01 -5.04
N LEU A 74 -12.86 10.82 -5.92
CA LEU A 74 -12.95 12.27 -5.87
C LEU A 74 -14.33 12.57 -5.30
N LEU A 75 -14.40 13.23 -4.14
CA LEU A 75 -15.64 13.88 -3.72
C LEU A 75 -16.01 14.75 -4.90
N GLY A 76 -16.90 14.23 -5.75
CA GLY A 76 -17.36 14.92 -6.93
C GLY A 76 -17.82 16.26 -6.43
N ARG A 77 -17.31 17.34 -7.02
CA ARG A 77 -17.88 18.66 -6.79
C ARG A 77 -19.39 18.50 -6.98
N HIS A 78 -20.14 18.65 -5.91
CA HIS A 78 -21.56 18.93 -5.99
C HIS A 78 -21.67 20.16 -6.91
N GLN A 79 -22.20 19.94 -8.11
CA GLN A 79 -22.87 20.99 -8.85
C GLN A 79 -24.27 21.15 -8.27
#